data_AF-A0A1E7YUL4-F1
#
_entry.id   AF-A0A1E7YUL4-F1
#
_cell.length_a   1.000
_cell.length_b   1.000
_cell.length_c   1.000
_cell.angle_alpha   90.00
_cell.angle_beta   90.00
_cell.angle_gamma   90.00
#
_symmetry.space_group_name_H-M   'P 1'
#
loop_
_entity.id
_entity.type
_entity.pdbx_description
1 polymer ?
#
loop_
_entity_poly.entity_id
_entity_poly.type
_entity_poly.pdbx_seq_one_letter_code
_entity_poly.pdbx_strand_id
1 'polypeptide(L)'
;MKDIIDPVDTDDGLFHDGDPSTGAEGTIVYAKIMNALQGGIIDIQTENKNILAEAQMTPDPSKNNQLVTAIKAIATAIAVAVTATAVPVGTPLAWPSTTPPEGYAIMQGQTFDTEKYPKTAAAYPSGKLPDMRGQTIKGAPDGRALLSLEADGIKSHTHTATAAATDLGTKSTTSFDHGNKSTTSTDLGTKTSSSFNYGTKTTNSAGIHTHTYALRDGANQTSKIAPNNGDHGWGSGITSGAGEHTHTVTIGSHTHIVAMGAHAHTVPIGAHTHSVVMGTHTHTVTIAATGNAENTVKNIAYNYIVRLA
;
A
#
# COMPACT_ATOMS: atom_id res chain seq x y z
N MET A 1 20.87 -32.03 -78.78
CA MET A 1 20.49 -33.06 -79.76
C MET A 1 20.67 -32.53 -81.17
N LYS A 2 21.25 -33.34 -82.05
CA LYS A 2 21.24 -33.10 -83.50
C LYS A 2 19.80 -32.92 -84.00
N ASP A 3 19.65 -32.09 -85.03
CA ASP A 3 18.39 -31.97 -85.76
C ASP A 3 18.02 -33.31 -86.41
N ILE A 4 16.74 -33.46 -86.74
CA ILE A 4 16.21 -34.66 -87.39
C ILE A 4 16.96 -34.88 -88.72
N ILE A 5 17.33 -36.14 -89.00
CA ILE A 5 18.04 -36.52 -90.21
C ILE A 5 17.18 -36.19 -91.44
N ASP A 6 17.78 -35.51 -92.43
CA ASP A 6 17.14 -35.23 -93.71
C ASP A 6 16.54 -36.51 -94.33
N PRO A 7 15.32 -36.45 -94.91
CA PRO A 7 14.73 -37.57 -95.63
C PRO A 7 15.59 -38.05 -96.80
N VAL A 8 15.39 -39.31 -97.20
CA VAL A 8 15.98 -39.82 -98.45
C VAL A 8 15.24 -39.27 -99.66
N ASP A 9 15.88 -39.30 -100.82
CA ASP A 9 15.32 -38.79 -102.08
C ASP A 9 14.36 -39.81 -102.70
N THR A 10 13.21 -39.98 -102.05
CA THR A 10 12.07 -40.81 -102.48
C THR A 10 10.78 -40.03 -102.29
N ASP A 11 9.70 -40.42 -102.97
CA ASP A 11 8.43 -39.67 -102.97
C ASP A 11 7.83 -39.47 -101.57
N ASP A 12 8.12 -40.37 -100.63
CA ASP A 12 7.68 -40.31 -99.23
C ASP A 12 8.82 -40.05 -98.23
N GLY A 13 10.06 -39.87 -98.71
CA GLY A 13 11.23 -39.62 -97.87
C GLY A 13 11.73 -40.83 -97.08
N LEU A 14 11.25 -42.04 -97.40
CA LEU A 14 11.61 -43.30 -96.73
C LEU A 14 12.42 -44.24 -97.63
N PHE A 15 13.15 -45.15 -97.01
CA PHE A 15 13.85 -46.22 -97.72
C PHE A 15 12.86 -47.30 -98.18
N HIS A 16 12.98 -47.70 -99.44
CA HIS A 16 12.21 -48.78 -100.04
C HIS A 16 13.12 -49.93 -100.46
N ASP A 17 12.66 -51.16 -100.26
CA ASP A 17 13.30 -52.35 -100.82
C ASP A 17 13.09 -52.39 -102.34
N GLY A 18 14.05 -52.97 -103.06
CA GLY A 18 13.86 -53.26 -104.48
C GLY A 18 12.92 -54.45 -104.69
N ASP A 19 12.19 -54.44 -105.81
CA ASP A 19 11.31 -55.54 -106.22
C ASP A 19 11.79 -56.15 -107.54
N PRO A 20 12.44 -57.33 -107.49
CA PRO A 20 12.94 -58.02 -108.68
C PRO A 20 11.83 -58.46 -109.67
N SER A 21 10.58 -58.57 -109.21
CA SER A 21 9.45 -59.01 -110.06
C SER A 21 8.90 -57.88 -110.93
N THR A 22 9.08 -56.63 -110.50
CA THR A 22 8.65 -55.42 -111.22
C THR A 22 9.83 -54.63 -111.80
N GLY A 23 11.06 -55.00 -111.44
CA GLY A 23 12.28 -54.31 -111.84
C GLY A 23 12.53 -53.02 -111.07
N ALA A 24 11.78 -52.76 -110.00
CA ALA A 24 11.99 -51.59 -109.15
C ALA A 24 13.30 -51.74 -108.36
N GLU A 25 14.19 -50.75 -108.47
CA GLU A 25 15.43 -50.72 -107.71
C GLU A 25 15.18 -50.23 -106.28
N GLY A 26 15.91 -50.78 -105.32
CA GLY A 26 15.83 -50.35 -103.92
C GLY A 26 16.50 -48.99 -103.69
N THR A 27 16.09 -48.29 -102.64
CA THR A 27 16.69 -47.00 -102.28
C THR A 27 18.14 -47.18 -101.86
N ILE A 28 19.05 -46.48 -102.54
CA ILE A 28 20.48 -46.53 -102.24
C ILE A 28 20.75 -45.85 -100.90
N VAL A 29 21.46 -46.54 -100.01
CA VAL A 29 21.97 -45.96 -98.77
C VAL A 29 23.28 -45.23 -99.05
N TYR A 30 23.22 -43.89 -99.18
CA TYR A 30 24.40 -43.07 -99.47
C TYR A 30 25.01 -42.43 -98.21
N ALA A 31 26.30 -42.06 -98.33
CA ALA A 31 27.12 -41.57 -97.21
C ALA A 31 26.48 -40.41 -96.43
N LYS A 32 25.71 -39.53 -97.09
CA LYS A 32 24.99 -38.43 -96.40
C LYS A 32 24.13 -38.96 -95.25
N ILE A 33 23.31 -40.00 -95.49
CA ILE A 33 22.41 -40.55 -94.47
C ILE A 33 23.17 -41.37 -93.43
N MET A 34 24.15 -42.18 -93.83
CA MET A 34 24.95 -42.96 -92.88
C MET A 34 25.80 -42.08 -91.96
N ASN A 35 26.37 -40.98 -92.48
CA ASN A 35 27.09 -40.01 -91.66
C ASN A 35 26.16 -39.25 -90.72
N ALA A 36 24.94 -38.94 -91.16
CA ALA A 36 23.93 -38.33 -90.31
C ALA A 36 23.49 -39.27 -89.17
N LEU A 37 23.25 -40.55 -89.47
CA LEU A 37 22.96 -41.60 -88.48
C LEU A 37 24.12 -41.76 -87.48
N GLN A 38 25.35 -41.87 -87.97
CA GLN A 38 26.54 -41.95 -87.11
C GLN A 38 26.65 -40.71 -86.21
N GLY A 39 26.43 -39.52 -86.77
CA GLY A 39 26.44 -38.27 -86.02
C GLY A 39 25.37 -38.23 -84.93
N GLY A 40 24.14 -38.68 -85.22
CA GLY A 40 23.05 -38.76 -84.25
C GLY A 40 23.33 -39.75 -83.12
N ILE A 41 23.88 -40.93 -83.43
CA ILE A 41 24.27 -41.93 -82.42
C ILE A 41 25.37 -41.37 -81.49
N ILE A 42 26.40 -40.74 -82.06
CA ILE A 42 27.48 -40.12 -81.29
C ILE A 42 26.94 -39.02 -80.37
N ASP A 43 26.02 -38.20 -80.88
CA ASP A 43 25.40 -37.11 -80.12
C ASP A 43 24.60 -37.63 -78.92
N ILE A 44 23.72 -38.61 -79.12
CA ILE A 44 22.95 -39.27 -78.03
C ILE A 44 23.89 -39.94 -77.03
N GLN A 45 24.92 -40.63 -77.49
CA GLN A 45 25.91 -41.25 -76.60
C GLN A 45 26.67 -40.20 -75.78
N THR A 46 26.96 -39.04 -76.35
CA THR A 46 27.61 -37.93 -75.66
C THR A 46 26.70 -37.34 -74.58
N GLU A 47 25.42 -37.13 -74.88
CA GLU A 47 24.43 -36.65 -73.90
C GLU A 47 24.26 -37.64 -72.74
N ASN A 48 24.13 -38.94 -73.06
CA ASN A 48 24.08 -39.98 -72.02
C ASN A 48 25.36 -40.01 -71.17
N LYS A 49 26.54 -39.83 -71.76
CA LYS A 49 27.80 -39.71 -71.02
C LYS A 49 27.82 -38.50 -70.09
N ASN A 50 27.27 -37.37 -70.51
CA ASN A 50 27.17 -36.17 -69.66
C ASN A 50 26.26 -36.41 -68.45
N ILE A 51 25.14 -37.11 -68.63
CA ILE A 51 24.26 -37.51 -67.51
C ILE A 51 24.99 -38.41 -66.51
N LEU A 52 25.77 -39.38 -67.02
CA LEU A 52 26.63 -40.22 -66.19
C LEU A 52 27.68 -39.40 -65.42
N ALA A 53 28.35 -38.47 -66.11
CA ALA A 53 29.37 -37.62 -65.50
C ALA A 53 28.80 -36.71 -64.39
N GLU A 54 27.60 -36.16 -64.59
CA GLU A 54 26.88 -35.39 -63.57
C GLU A 54 26.59 -36.23 -62.31
N ALA A 55 26.26 -37.51 -62.49
CA ALA A 55 26.12 -38.46 -61.40
C ALA A 55 27.46 -38.99 -60.86
N GLN A 56 28.60 -38.44 -61.29
CA GLN A 56 29.96 -38.90 -60.99
C GLN A 56 30.22 -40.38 -61.34
N MET A 57 29.62 -40.84 -62.43
CA MET A 57 29.75 -42.21 -62.93
C MET A 57 30.58 -42.24 -64.22
N THR A 58 31.44 -43.25 -64.35
CA THR A 58 32.17 -43.53 -65.59
C THR A 58 31.43 -44.60 -66.41
N PRO A 59 31.28 -44.45 -67.74
CA PRO A 59 30.64 -45.46 -68.58
C PRO A 59 31.37 -46.81 -68.52
N ASP A 60 30.60 -47.87 -68.26
CA ASP A 60 31.05 -49.25 -68.14
C ASP A 60 30.30 -50.13 -69.17
N PRO A 61 30.97 -50.60 -70.23
CA PRO A 61 30.33 -51.44 -71.26
C PRO A 61 29.71 -52.73 -70.74
N SER A 62 30.09 -53.21 -69.55
CA SER A 62 29.54 -54.42 -68.95
C SER A 62 28.16 -54.21 -68.29
N LYS A 63 27.68 -52.96 -68.19
CA LYS A 63 26.44 -52.60 -67.48
C LYS A 63 25.42 -51.94 -68.42
N ASN A 64 24.17 -52.38 -68.33
CA ASN A 64 23.04 -51.89 -69.14
C ASN A 64 22.04 -51.00 -68.36
N ASN A 65 22.33 -50.65 -67.11
CA ASN A 65 21.44 -49.88 -66.22
C ASN A 65 22.05 -48.56 -65.73
N GLN A 66 23.09 -48.09 -66.39
CA GLN A 66 23.88 -46.95 -65.92
C GLN A 66 23.12 -45.63 -65.99
N LEU A 67 22.37 -45.40 -67.08
CA LEU A 67 21.58 -44.18 -67.25
C LEU A 67 20.50 -44.05 -66.18
N VAL A 68 19.75 -45.12 -65.91
CA VAL A 68 18.73 -45.11 -64.84
C VAL A 68 19.36 -44.94 -63.45
N THR A 69 20.56 -45.50 -63.23
CA THR A 69 21.30 -45.32 -61.97
C THR A 69 21.74 -43.87 -61.79
N ALA A 70 22.28 -43.24 -62.83
CA ALA A 70 22.68 -41.84 -62.83
C ALA A 70 21.49 -40.91 -62.56
N ILE A 71 20.37 -41.11 -63.25
CA ILE A 71 19.15 -40.31 -63.04
C ILE A 71 18.64 -40.45 -61.59
N LYS A 72 18.63 -41.67 -61.03
CA LYS A 72 18.26 -41.88 -59.62
C LYS A 72 19.20 -41.18 -58.65
N ALA A 73 20.51 -41.21 -58.92
CA ALA A 73 21.51 -40.53 -58.09
C ALA A 73 21.32 -39.01 -58.13
N ILE A 74 21.13 -38.42 -59.32
CA ILE A 74 20.88 -36.98 -59.50
C ILE A 74 19.58 -36.57 -58.81
N ALA A 75 18.47 -37.31 -59.01
CA ALA A 75 17.20 -37.02 -58.35
C ALA A 75 17.31 -37.08 -56.82
N THR A 76 18.08 -38.04 -56.30
CA THR A 76 18.36 -38.15 -54.86
C THR A 76 19.17 -36.97 -54.37
N ALA A 77 20.23 -36.58 -55.10
CA ALA A 77 21.05 -35.42 -54.75
C ALA A 77 20.25 -34.12 -54.73
N ILE A 78 19.36 -33.91 -55.70
CA ILE A 78 18.42 -32.78 -55.73
C ILE A 78 17.49 -32.84 -54.51
N ALA A 79 16.87 -33.99 -54.20
CA ALA A 79 16.02 -34.13 -53.04
C ALA A 79 16.76 -33.85 -51.72
N VAL A 80 18.03 -34.27 -51.59
CA VAL A 80 18.89 -33.97 -50.44
C VAL A 80 19.21 -32.46 -50.36
N ALA A 81 19.55 -31.83 -51.48
CA ALA A 81 19.81 -30.39 -51.54
C ALA A 81 18.58 -29.57 -51.18
N VAL A 82 17.39 -30.02 -51.60
CA VAL A 82 16.11 -29.37 -51.27
C VAL A 82 15.70 -29.63 -49.82
N THR A 83 15.98 -30.81 -49.24
CA THR A 83 15.68 -31.14 -47.82
C THR A 83 16.70 -30.62 -46.82
N ALA A 84 17.82 -30.05 -47.29
CA ALA A 84 18.59 -29.07 -46.54
C ALA A 84 17.82 -27.73 -46.43
N THR A 85 16.53 -27.80 -46.11
CA THR A 85 15.62 -26.67 -45.97
C THR A 85 15.94 -25.85 -44.72
N ALA A 86 16.09 -24.53 -44.92
CA ALA A 86 15.91 -23.34 -44.07
C ALA A 86 16.12 -23.38 -42.53
N VAL A 87 15.76 -24.46 -41.84
CA VAL A 87 15.85 -24.61 -40.40
C VAL A 87 16.91 -25.66 -40.04
N PRO A 88 18.01 -25.26 -39.38
CA PRO A 88 19.05 -26.18 -38.92
C PRO A 88 18.49 -27.31 -38.03
N VAL A 89 19.13 -28.49 -38.09
CA VAL A 89 18.84 -29.58 -37.15
C VAL A 89 19.15 -29.10 -35.73
N GLY A 90 18.29 -29.44 -34.77
CA GLY A 90 18.42 -29.00 -33.39
C GLY A 90 17.72 -27.68 -33.07
N THR A 91 17.12 -26.98 -34.03
CA THR A 91 16.30 -25.80 -33.72
C THR A 91 14.97 -26.22 -33.06
N PRO A 92 14.61 -25.66 -31.89
CA PRO A 92 13.26 -25.84 -31.32
C PRO A 92 12.21 -25.16 -32.20
N LEU A 93 11.16 -25.89 -32.55
CA LEU A 93 10.06 -25.40 -33.36
C LEU A 93 8.75 -25.45 -32.57
N ALA A 94 7.94 -24.39 -32.68
CA ALA A 94 6.61 -24.36 -32.09
C ALA A 94 5.64 -25.18 -32.98
N TRP A 95 5.02 -26.21 -32.39
CA TRP A 95 4.11 -27.13 -33.06
C TRP A 95 2.72 -27.09 -32.43
N PRO A 96 1.64 -26.86 -33.21
CA PRO A 96 0.30 -26.62 -32.68
C PRO A 96 -0.47 -27.90 -32.29
N SER A 97 0.12 -29.09 -32.47
CA SER A 97 -0.55 -30.38 -32.22
C SER A 97 0.21 -31.22 -31.20
N THR A 98 -0.47 -32.20 -30.60
CA THR A 98 0.09 -33.16 -29.64
C THR A 98 0.97 -34.22 -30.29
N THR A 99 0.85 -34.43 -31.61
CA THR A 99 1.61 -35.45 -32.34
C THR A 99 2.62 -34.77 -33.26
N PRO A 100 3.94 -34.96 -33.05
CA PRO A 100 4.94 -34.38 -33.93
C PRO A 100 4.92 -35.07 -35.31
N PRO A 101 5.35 -34.38 -36.39
CA PRO A 101 5.58 -35.03 -37.68
C PRO A 101 6.65 -36.13 -37.59
N GLU A 102 6.66 -37.02 -38.58
CA GLU A 102 7.70 -38.04 -38.68
C GLU A 102 9.11 -37.42 -38.75
N GLY A 103 10.06 -38.01 -38.03
CA GLY A 103 11.42 -37.47 -37.92
C GLY A 103 11.58 -36.33 -36.91
N TYR A 104 10.54 -35.99 -36.13
CA TYR A 104 10.60 -35.01 -35.07
C TYR A 104 10.30 -35.64 -33.70
N ALA A 105 10.88 -35.06 -32.65
CA ALA A 105 10.57 -35.39 -31.26
C ALA A 105 10.08 -34.17 -30.49
N ILE A 106 9.14 -34.37 -29.56
CA ILE A 106 8.76 -33.34 -28.58
C ILE A 106 9.89 -33.18 -27.58
N MET A 107 10.27 -31.95 -27.22
CA MET A 107 11.38 -31.66 -26.33
C MET A 107 10.95 -31.71 -24.84
N GLN A 108 11.18 -32.84 -24.19
CA GLN A 108 10.73 -33.11 -22.81
C GLN A 108 11.87 -33.56 -21.87
N GLY A 109 13.12 -33.22 -22.18
CA GLY A 109 14.24 -33.62 -21.33
C GLY A 109 14.73 -35.05 -21.57
N GLN A 110 14.29 -35.73 -22.62
CA GLN A 110 14.68 -37.12 -22.89
C GLN A 110 16.09 -37.21 -23.52
N THR A 111 16.74 -38.36 -23.34
CA THR A 111 17.95 -38.73 -24.08
C THR A 111 17.60 -39.20 -25.49
N PHE A 112 18.58 -39.14 -26.40
CA PHE A 112 18.47 -39.68 -27.75
C PHE A 112 19.75 -40.42 -28.14
N ASP A 113 19.64 -41.28 -29.16
CA ASP A 113 20.76 -42.01 -29.73
C ASP A 113 21.61 -41.08 -30.60
N THR A 114 22.81 -40.75 -30.14
CA THR A 114 23.73 -39.84 -30.81
C THR A 114 24.39 -40.43 -32.05
N GLU A 115 24.48 -41.76 -32.14
CA GLU A 115 25.03 -42.44 -33.32
C GLU A 115 23.99 -42.45 -34.45
N LYS A 116 22.73 -42.68 -34.10
CA LYS A 116 21.61 -42.63 -35.04
C LYS A 116 21.30 -41.21 -35.52
N TYR A 117 21.48 -40.20 -34.66
CA TYR A 117 21.17 -38.80 -34.93
C TYR A 117 22.39 -37.89 -34.74
N PRO A 118 23.43 -38.00 -35.60
CA PRO A 118 24.69 -37.28 -35.43
C PRO A 118 24.54 -35.76 -35.62
N LYS A 119 23.59 -35.29 -36.44
CA LYS A 119 23.35 -33.85 -36.61
C LYS A 119 22.61 -33.27 -35.41
N THR A 120 21.70 -34.04 -34.80
CA THR A 120 21.08 -33.66 -33.53
C THR A 120 22.11 -33.65 -32.40
N ALA A 121 23.05 -34.61 -32.37
CA ALA A 121 24.15 -34.66 -31.41
C ALA A 121 25.09 -33.45 -31.54
N ALA A 122 25.33 -32.95 -32.76
CA ALA A 122 26.09 -31.72 -32.95
C ALA A 122 25.42 -30.48 -32.32
N ALA A 123 24.08 -30.41 -32.32
CA ALA A 123 23.33 -29.34 -31.67
C ALA A 123 23.20 -29.53 -30.16
N TYR A 124 23.09 -30.78 -29.70
CA TYR A 124 22.98 -31.15 -28.28
C TYR A 124 24.03 -32.19 -27.90
N PRO A 125 25.29 -31.79 -27.64
CA PRO A 125 26.39 -32.73 -27.39
C PRO A 125 26.23 -33.60 -26.14
N SER A 126 25.31 -33.23 -25.24
CA SER A 126 24.97 -34.04 -24.05
C SER A 126 24.21 -35.34 -24.39
N GLY A 127 23.73 -35.50 -25.63
CA GLY A 127 22.82 -36.60 -25.98
C GLY A 127 21.44 -36.49 -25.33
N LYS A 128 21.10 -35.31 -24.78
CA LYS A 128 19.84 -35.04 -24.09
C LYS A 128 19.20 -33.76 -24.63
N LEU A 129 17.93 -33.85 -25.00
CA LEU A 129 17.16 -32.67 -25.39
C LEU A 129 16.80 -31.84 -24.16
N PRO A 130 16.74 -30.50 -24.26
CA PRO A 130 16.14 -29.66 -23.23
C PRO A 130 14.69 -30.05 -22.94
N ASP A 131 14.23 -29.87 -21.70
CA ASP A 131 12.81 -29.91 -21.37
C ASP A 131 12.22 -28.51 -21.59
N MET A 132 11.40 -28.37 -22.64
CA MET A 132 10.86 -27.09 -23.06
C MET A 132 9.43 -26.86 -22.57
N ARG A 133 8.87 -27.77 -21.77
CA ARG A 133 7.53 -27.61 -21.21
C ARG A 133 7.50 -26.45 -20.22
N GLY A 134 6.55 -25.52 -20.42
CA GLY A 134 6.45 -24.29 -19.63
C GLY A 134 7.55 -23.25 -19.89
N GLN A 135 8.46 -23.51 -20.83
CA GLN A 135 9.59 -22.62 -21.10
C GLN A 135 9.25 -21.61 -22.22
N THR A 136 9.82 -20.41 -22.12
CA THR A 136 9.83 -19.42 -23.21
C THR A 136 11.26 -19.20 -23.68
N ILE A 137 11.49 -19.24 -25.00
CA ILE A 137 12.82 -18.99 -25.56
C ILE A 137 13.17 -17.51 -25.41
N LYS A 138 14.29 -17.25 -24.74
CA LYS A 138 14.91 -15.93 -24.60
C LYS A 138 16.26 -15.95 -25.31
N GLY A 139 16.53 -14.94 -26.14
CA GLY A 139 17.86 -14.75 -26.72
C GLY A 139 18.90 -14.66 -25.59
N ALA A 140 19.98 -15.43 -25.70
CA ALA A 140 21.00 -15.45 -24.66
C ALA A 140 21.71 -14.08 -24.62
N PRO A 141 21.65 -13.35 -23.49
CA PRO A 141 22.47 -12.15 -23.31
C PRO A 141 23.94 -12.56 -23.09
N ASP A 142 24.84 -11.59 -23.26
CA ASP A 142 26.25 -11.77 -22.95
C ASP A 142 26.45 -12.28 -21.51
N GLY A 143 27.37 -13.23 -21.34
CA GLY A 143 27.69 -13.81 -20.04
C GLY A 143 26.72 -14.88 -19.53
N ARG A 144 25.59 -15.12 -20.21
CA ARG A 144 24.68 -16.23 -19.88
C ARG A 144 24.99 -17.47 -20.71
N ALA A 145 25.20 -18.61 -20.06
CA ALA A 145 25.43 -19.88 -20.73
C ALA A 145 24.22 -20.29 -21.59
N LEU A 146 24.48 -20.83 -22.78
CA LEU A 146 23.43 -21.37 -23.65
C LEU A 146 22.72 -22.54 -22.95
N LEU A 147 21.41 -22.67 -23.21
CA LEU A 147 20.53 -23.68 -22.60
C LEU A 147 20.40 -23.61 -21.06
N SER A 148 20.90 -22.54 -20.43
CA SER A 148 20.65 -22.30 -19.01
C SER A 148 19.20 -21.87 -18.75
N LEU A 149 18.62 -22.33 -17.65
CA LEU A 149 17.28 -21.96 -17.21
C LEU A 149 17.34 -20.69 -16.34
N GLU A 150 16.35 -19.82 -16.50
CA GLU A 150 16.13 -18.64 -15.67
C GLU A 150 14.70 -18.73 -15.15
N ALA A 151 14.52 -18.64 -13.83
CA ALA A 151 13.20 -18.61 -13.22
C ALA A 151 12.49 -17.29 -13.54
N ASP A 152 11.16 -17.31 -13.49
CA ASP A 152 10.35 -16.10 -13.60
C ASP A 152 10.58 -15.17 -12.40
N GLY A 153 10.33 -13.87 -12.60
CA GLY A 153 10.59 -12.88 -11.54
C GLY A 153 9.95 -11.54 -11.84
N ILE A 154 9.44 -10.91 -10.79
CA ILE A 154 8.89 -9.56 -10.84
C ILE A 154 10.04 -8.56 -10.73
N LYS A 155 10.04 -7.54 -11.59
CA LYS A 155 11.02 -6.45 -11.52
C LYS A 155 10.86 -5.68 -10.19
N SER A 156 11.99 -5.28 -9.61
CA SER A 156 12.01 -4.42 -8.42
C SER A 156 11.13 -3.17 -8.61
N HIS A 157 10.25 -2.91 -7.65
CA HIS A 157 9.33 -1.77 -7.64
C HIS A 157 8.90 -1.43 -6.20
N THR A 158 8.26 -0.26 -6.03
CA THR A 158 7.69 0.21 -4.75
C THR A 158 6.29 0.75 -4.96
N HIS A 159 5.52 0.93 -3.87
CA HIS A 159 4.19 1.52 -3.88
C HIS A 159 4.14 2.70 -2.91
N THR A 160 3.31 3.69 -3.22
CA THR A 160 2.91 4.71 -2.24
C THR A 160 1.80 4.15 -1.35
N ALA A 161 1.87 4.44 -0.06
CA ALA A 161 0.88 4.00 0.92
C ALA A 161 0.47 5.17 1.82
N THR A 162 -0.79 5.16 2.26
CA THR A 162 -1.35 6.17 3.17
C THR A 162 -2.08 5.49 4.33
N ALA A 163 -2.11 6.14 5.47
CA ALA A 163 -2.93 5.75 6.62
C ALA A 163 -4.08 6.75 6.80
N ALA A 164 -5.29 6.25 7.02
CA ALA A 164 -6.44 7.11 7.26
C ALA A 164 -6.35 7.77 8.65
N ALA A 165 -6.82 9.01 8.75
CA ALA A 165 -6.97 9.68 10.03
C ALA A 165 -7.98 8.93 10.90
N THR A 166 -7.67 8.76 12.19
CA THR A 166 -8.53 8.08 13.16
C THR A 166 -8.86 9.02 14.31
N ASP A 167 -10.15 9.28 14.54
CA ASP A 167 -10.63 10.01 15.71
C ASP A 167 -10.72 9.05 16.92
N LEU A 168 -10.04 9.38 18.01
CA LEU A 168 -10.06 8.58 19.24
C LEU A 168 -11.31 8.88 20.09
N GLY A 169 -12.06 9.95 19.79
CA GLY A 169 -13.26 10.38 20.51
C GLY A 169 -13.00 10.91 21.92
N THR A 170 -14.03 11.43 22.57
CA THR A 170 -13.95 12.00 23.93
C THR A 170 -13.76 10.93 25.01
N LYS A 171 -12.99 11.25 26.06
CA LYS A 171 -12.78 10.39 27.25
C LYS A 171 -13.07 11.20 28.50
N SER A 172 -13.76 10.59 29.47
CA SER A 172 -14.00 11.20 30.79
C SER A 172 -12.85 10.89 31.73
N THR A 173 -12.43 11.87 32.52
CA THR A 173 -11.48 11.66 33.61
C THR A 173 -12.16 10.96 34.78
N THR A 174 -11.36 10.45 35.72
CA THR A 174 -11.86 9.97 37.00
C THR A 174 -12.42 11.12 37.84
N SER A 175 -13.36 10.81 38.73
CA SER A 175 -13.90 11.79 39.69
C SER A 175 -12.89 12.11 40.79
N PHE A 176 -12.82 13.38 41.20
CA PHE A 176 -12.04 13.85 42.34
C PHE A 176 -12.94 14.69 43.24
N ASP A 177 -13.00 14.35 44.53
CA ASP A 177 -13.81 15.04 45.53
C ASP A 177 -12.92 15.86 46.47
N HIS A 178 -13.18 17.17 46.57
CA HIS A 178 -12.47 18.05 47.50
C HIS A 178 -12.93 17.86 48.95
N GLY A 179 -14.09 17.23 49.19
CA GLY A 179 -14.70 17.08 50.51
C GLY A 179 -15.03 18.43 51.16
N ASN A 180 -15.24 18.43 52.48
CA ASN A 180 -15.48 19.65 53.24
C ASN A 180 -14.19 20.42 53.52
N LYS A 181 -14.20 21.74 53.31
CA LYS A 181 -13.13 22.67 53.71
C LYS A 181 -13.65 23.65 54.76
N SER A 182 -12.88 23.86 55.83
CA SER A 182 -13.21 24.78 56.90
C SER A 182 -12.45 26.09 56.74
N THR A 183 -13.11 27.22 56.97
CA THR A 183 -12.46 28.52 57.12
C THR A 183 -11.81 28.64 58.49
N THR A 184 -10.79 29.49 58.60
CA THR A 184 -10.21 29.87 59.90
C THR A 184 -11.14 30.82 60.64
N SER A 185 -11.10 30.79 61.97
CA SER A 185 -11.83 31.76 62.81
C SER A 185 -11.08 33.09 62.78
N THR A 186 -11.73 34.14 62.27
CA THR A 186 -11.22 35.51 62.34
C THR A 186 -11.77 36.18 63.60
N ASP A 187 -10.90 36.51 64.54
CA ASP A 187 -11.26 37.36 65.68
C ASP A 187 -11.42 38.80 65.18
N LEU A 188 -12.66 39.32 65.21
CA LEU A 188 -12.97 40.70 64.85
C LEU A 188 -12.62 41.70 65.97
N GLY A 189 -12.14 41.21 67.11
CA GLY A 189 -11.82 41.97 68.30
C GLY A 189 -13.06 42.55 68.99
N THR A 190 -12.85 43.14 70.16
CA THR A 190 -13.92 43.84 70.89
C THR A 190 -14.21 45.18 70.23
N LYS A 191 -15.46 45.42 69.81
CA LYS A 191 -15.91 46.73 69.32
C LYS A 191 -16.73 47.42 70.40
N THR A 192 -16.32 48.62 70.82
CA THR A 192 -17.01 49.45 71.82
C THR A 192 -17.90 50.48 71.13
N SER A 193 -19.20 50.50 71.44
CA SER A 193 -20.09 51.62 71.09
C SER A 193 -20.09 52.63 72.23
N SER A 194 -19.76 53.89 71.94
CA SER A 194 -19.60 54.96 72.93
C SER A 194 -20.87 55.78 73.18
N SER A 195 -21.96 55.52 72.47
CA SER A 195 -23.21 56.29 72.61
C SER A 195 -24.38 55.36 72.88
N PHE A 196 -24.80 55.31 74.15
CA PHE A 196 -26.04 54.66 74.58
C PHE A 196 -26.78 55.63 75.52
N ASN A 197 -28.00 56.03 75.15
CA ASN A 197 -28.78 57.01 75.91
C ASN A 197 -29.63 56.30 76.98
N TYR A 198 -29.33 56.56 78.25
CA TYR A 198 -30.04 55.95 79.39
C TYR A 198 -31.42 56.57 79.70
N GLY A 199 -31.81 57.63 78.98
CA GLY A 199 -33.03 58.40 79.23
C GLY A 199 -32.99 59.19 80.56
N THR A 200 -34.01 60.01 80.81
CA THR A 200 -34.15 60.74 82.09
C THR A 200 -34.60 59.79 83.20
N LYS A 201 -33.92 59.80 84.35
CA LYS A 201 -34.30 59.06 85.57
C LYS A 201 -34.65 60.04 86.68
N THR A 202 -35.65 59.70 87.50
CA THR A 202 -36.10 60.50 88.66
C THR A 202 -35.85 59.75 89.96
N THR A 203 -35.60 60.47 91.05
CA THR A 203 -35.50 59.90 92.41
C THR A 203 -36.88 59.89 93.09
N ASN A 204 -37.00 59.19 94.22
CA ASN A 204 -38.18 59.31 95.09
C ASN A 204 -38.19 60.66 95.83
N SER A 205 -39.35 61.08 96.34
CA SER A 205 -39.49 62.30 97.17
C SER A 205 -39.23 61.95 98.64
N ALA A 206 -38.18 62.53 99.23
CA ALA A 206 -37.76 62.33 100.61
C ALA A 206 -37.19 63.64 101.19
N GLY A 207 -36.97 63.71 102.51
CA GLY A 207 -36.34 64.87 103.17
C GLY A 207 -37.26 65.76 104.01
N ILE A 208 -38.51 65.37 104.27
CA ILE A 208 -39.40 66.07 105.21
C ILE A 208 -38.81 65.99 106.62
N HIS A 209 -38.58 67.14 107.25
CA HIS A 209 -38.14 67.25 108.63
C HIS A 209 -38.61 68.59 109.24
N THR A 210 -38.63 68.68 110.58
CA THR A 210 -39.04 69.89 111.34
C THR A 210 -37.96 70.27 112.35
N HIS A 211 -37.84 71.57 112.67
CA HIS A 211 -36.94 72.08 113.71
C HIS A 211 -37.76 72.72 114.85
N THR A 212 -37.29 72.62 116.09
CA THR A 212 -37.93 73.23 117.28
C THR A 212 -37.09 74.41 117.79
N TYR A 213 -37.75 75.49 118.21
CA TYR A 213 -37.10 76.63 118.88
C TYR A 213 -37.72 76.85 120.28
N ALA A 214 -36.98 77.49 121.21
CA ALA A 214 -37.42 77.72 122.59
C ALA A 214 -37.57 79.21 122.91
N LEU A 215 -38.58 79.59 123.71
CA LEU A 215 -38.81 80.94 124.22
C LEU A 215 -38.63 80.99 125.75
N ARG A 216 -38.15 82.10 126.31
CA ARG A 216 -37.90 82.28 127.76
C ARG A 216 -38.75 83.45 128.29
N ASP A 217 -39.64 83.17 129.25
CA ASP A 217 -40.49 84.16 129.94
C ASP A 217 -39.77 84.69 131.20
N GLY A 218 -39.63 86.00 131.31
CA GLY A 218 -39.12 86.71 132.49
C GLY A 218 -39.30 88.21 132.34
N ALA A 219 -40.15 88.80 133.20
CA ALA A 219 -40.63 90.17 133.13
C ALA A 219 -39.57 91.25 133.43
N ASN A 220 -38.75 91.64 132.44
CA ASN A 220 -38.18 92.99 132.30
C ASN A 220 -37.49 93.19 130.92
N GLN A 221 -38.04 94.11 130.11
CA GLN A 221 -37.48 94.78 128.91
C GLN A 221 -37.15 93.99 127.61
N THR A 222 -37.91 94.33 126.56
CA THR A 222 -37.59 94.35 125.11
C THR A 222 -36.87 93.14 124.49
N SER A 223 -37.54 91.98 124.44
CA SER A 223 -37.16 90.91 123.51
C SER A 223 -37.94 91.05 122.20
N LYS A 224 -37.22 91.27 121.09
CA LYS A 224 -37.72 91.59 119.74
C LYS A 224 -38.48 90.44 119.05
N ILE A 225 -38.94 89.44 119.81
CA ILE A 225 -39.60 88.21 119.32
C ILE A 225 -40.67 87.72 120.32
N ALA A 226 -41.35 88.63 121.02
CA ALA A 226 -42.57 88.32 121.79
C ALA A 226 -43.70 89.30 121.40
N PRO A 227 -44.93 88.82 121.11
CA PRO A 227 -46.09 89.70 120.92
C PRO A 227 -46.40 90.37 122.27
N ASN A 228 -46.24 91.68 122.35
CA ASN A 228 -46.31 92.43 123.62
C ASN A 228 -47.78 92.69 124.00
N ASN A 229 -48.20 92.06 125.11
CA ASN A 229 -49.34 92.32 126.00
C ASN A 229 -50.63 92.94 125.41
N GLY A 230 -51.67 92.11 125.22
CA GLY A 230 -53.06 92.60 125.23
C GLY A 230 -54.16 91.70 124.68
N ASP A 231 -53.90 90.82 123.70
CA ASP A 231 -54.96 90.00 123.08
C ASP A 231 -54.46 88.61 122.67
N HIS A 232 -55.22 87.56 123.02
CA HIS A 232 -54.92 86.16 122.71
C HIS A 232 -55.23 85.84 121.24
N GLY A 233 -54.19 85.70 120.41
CA GLY A 233 -54.32 85.17 119.04
C GLY A 233 -53.17 84.22 118.68
N TRP A 234 -53.49 82.96 118.37
CA TRP A 234 -52.53 81.99 117.83
C TRP A 234 -52.31 82.23 116.34
N GLY A 235 -51.10 82.68 115.97
CA GLY A 235 -50.64 82.81 114.59
C GLY A 235 -49.45 81.88 114.30
N SER A 236 -49.48 81.20 113.15
CA SER A 236 -48.36 80.38 112.66
C SER A 236 -47.41 81.25 111.84
N GLY A 237 -46.12 81.24 112.18
CA GLY A 237 -45.06 81.86 111.37
C GLY A 237 -44.32 80.80 110.57
N ILE A 238 -44.11 81.03 109.28
CA ILE A 238 -43.31 80.16 108.41
C ILE A 238 -41.88 80.74 108.36
N THR A 239 -40.85 79.90 108.45
CA THR A 239 -39.46 80.34 108.26
C THR A 239 -39.21 80.73 106.80
N SER A 240 -38.15 81.50 106.52
CA SER A 240 -37.70 81.72 105.14
C SER A 240 -37.22 80.40 104.51
N GLY A 241 -37.26 80.30 103.17
CA GLY A 241 -36.79 79.11 102.45
C GLY A 241 -35.28 78.90 102.60
N ALA A 242 -34.87 77.69 102.97
CA ALA A 242 -33.49 77.22 103.05
C ALA A 242 -33.45 75.69 102.81
N GLY A 243 -32.28 75.13 102.52
CA GLY A 243 -32.10 73.67 102.38
C GLY A 243 -32.10 73.13 100.95
N GLU A 244 -31.99 73.99 99.94
CA GLU A 244 -31.70 73.55 98.57
C GLU A 244 -30.34 72.85 98.53
N HIS A 245 -30.35 71.59 98.09
CA HIS A 245 -29.14 70.81 97.90
C HIS A 245 -29.36 69.84 96.75
N THR A 246 -28.25 69.35 96.21
CA THR A 246 -28.26 68.28 95.21
C THR A 246 -27.48 67.10 95.74
N HIS A 247 -27.87 65.90 95.31
CA HIS A 247 -27.10 64.69 95.51
C HIS A 247 -26.52 64.24 94.17
N THR A 248 -25.25 63.88 94.17
CA THR A 248 -24.63 63.15 93.06
C THR A 248 -24.86 61.66 93.25
N VAL A 249 -25.47 61.02 92.25
CA VAL A 249 -25.63 59.56 92.20
C VAL A 249 -24.73 59.01 91.11
N THR A 250 -23.66 58.32 91.49
CA THR A 250 -22.78 57.66 90.54
C THR A 250 -23.41 56.33 90.12
N ILE A 251 -23.76 56.21 88.83
CA ILE A 251 -24.05 54.91 88.23
C ILE A 251 -22.71 54.34 87.74
N GLY A 252 -22.31 53.20 88.29
CA GLY A 252 -21.02 52.58 88.00
C GLY A 252 -20.84 52.19 86.52
N SER A 253 -19.59 51.94 86.15
CA SER A 253 -19.25 51.41 84.83
C SER A 253 -19.96 50.07 84.61
N HIS A 254 -20.65 49.93 83.48
CA HIS A 254 -21.20 48.66 83.04
C HIS A 254 -21.00 48.49 81.54
N THR A 255 -20.96 47.24 81.10
CA THR A 255 -20.70 46.85 79.72
C THR A 255 -21.98 46.43 79.02
N HIS A 256 -22.08 46.76 77.73
CA HIS A 256 -23.14 46.30 76.84
C HIS A 256 -22.55 45.30 75.86
N ILE A 257 -23.19 44.14 75.71
CA ILE A 257 -22.79 43.12 74.74
C ILE A 257 -23.89 43.02 73.68
N VAL A 258 -23.52 43.22 72.42
CA VAL A 258 -24.39 42.97 71.27
C VAL A 258 -23.88 41.73 70.55
N ALA A 259 -24.67 40.65 70.58
CA ALA A 259 -24.32 39.43 69.86
C ALA A 259 -24.63 39.59 68.37
N MET A 260 -23.62 39.48 67.51
CA MET A 260 -23.85 39.23 66.09
C MET A 260 -24.30 37.78 65.95
N GLY A 261 -25.50 37.57 65.41
CA GLY A 261 -26.12 36.25 65.29
C GLY A 261 -25.39 35.31 64.33
N ALA A 262 -25.88 34.07 64.23
CA ALA A 262 -25.42 33.11 63.25
C ALA A 262 -25.54 33.70 61.83
N HIS A 263 -24.44 33.73 61.11
CA HIS A 263 -24.39 34.21 59.73
C HIS A 263 -23.53 33.25 58.90
N ALA A 264 -23.77 33.26 57.58
CA ALA A 264 -23.04 32.45 56.63
C ALA A 264 -22.49 33.32 55.51
N HIS A 265 -21.39 32.88 54.92
CA HIS A 265 -20.78 33.52 53.76
C HIS A 265 -20.93 32.62 52.54
N THR A 266 -21.07 33.22 51.37
CA THR A 266 -21.03 32.50 50.09
C THR A 266 -19.68 32.71 49.45
N VAL A 267 -18.98 31.63 49.10
CA VAL A 267 -17.64 31.70 48.47
C VAL A 267 -17.68 31.01 47.09
N PRO A 268 -17.74 31.77 45.98
CA PRO A 268 -17.63 31.20 44.64
C PRO A 268 -16.20 30.67 44.39
N ILE A 269 -16.06 29.37 44.10
CA ILE A 269 -14.75 28.75 43.81
C ILE A 269 -14.36 28.87 42.33
N GLY A 270 -15.35 28.90 41.43
CA GLY A 270 -15.14 29.03 39.99
C GLY A 270 -14.88 27.72 39.26
N ALA A 271 -14.78 27.80 37.93
CA ALA A 271 -14.47 26.66 37.05
C ALA A 271 -12.97 26.58 36.76
N HIS A 272 -12.47 25.37 36.53
CA HIS A 272 -11.10 25.15 36.09
C HIS A 272 -11.03 24.04 35.03
N THR A 273 -9.93 23.99 34.28
CA THR A 273 -9.63 22.94 33.30
C THR A 273 -8.20 22.48 33.48
N HIS A 274 -7.91 21.24 33.06
CA HIS A 274 -6.57 20.66 33.04
C HIS A 274 -6.17 20.36 31.60
N SER A 275 -4.86 20.34 31.35
CA SER A 275 -4.26 19.83 30.11
C SER A 275 -3.58 18.49 30.37
N VAL A 276 -3.71 17.55 29.41
CA VAL A 276 -3.07 16.23 29.47
C VAL A 276 -2.26 16.03 28.19
N VAL A 277 -0.99 15.63 28.33
CA VAL A 277 -0.08 15.36 27.21
C VAL A 277 -0.12 13.88 26.85
N MET A 278 -0.49 13.55 25.60
CA MET A 278 -0.68 12.15 25.16
C MET A 278 0.60 11.47 24.62
N GLY A 279 1.63 12.24 24.24
CA GLY A 279 2.88 11.70 23.69
C GLY A 279 2.78 11.18 22.25
N THR A 280 3.83 10.49 21.79
CA THR A 280 3.92 9.85 20.47
C THR A 280 3.70 8.34 20.57
N HIS A 281 3.19 7.73 19.50
CA HIS A 281 3.05 6.27 19.38
C HIS A 281 3.33 5.82 17.94
N THR A 282 3.48 4.51 17.74
CA THR A 282 3.80 3.90 16.44
C THR A 282 2.86 2.73 16.11
N HIS A 283 2.86 2.30 14.85
CA HIS A 283 2.09 1.16 14.35
C HIS A 283 2.99 0.20 13.58
N THR A 284 2.64 -1.09 13.62
CA THR A 284 3.22 -2.10 12.73
C THR A 284 2.34 -2.23 11.49
N VAL A 285 2.95 -2.16 10.31
CA VAL A 285 2.25 -2.35 9.02
C VAL A 285 2.76 -3.64 8.37
N THR A 286 1.83 -4.47 7.91
CA THR A 286 2.12 -5.71 7.18
C THR A 286 1.46 -5.65 5.81
N ILE A 287 2.24 -5.90 4.77
CA ILE A 287 1.74 -5.99 3.40
C ILE A 287 1.64 -7.47 3.04
N ALA A 288 0.44 -7.94 2.74
CA ALA A 288 0.21 -9.33 2.35
C ALA A 288 0.76 -9.58 0.92
N ALA A 289 1.21 -10.82 0.68
CA ALA A 289 1.64 -11.23 -0.65
C ALA A 289 0.47 -11.12 -1.66
N THR A 290 0.77 -10.64 -2.87
CA THR A 290 -0.20 -10.50 -3.96
C THR A 290 0.43 -10.98 -5.26
N GLY A 291 -0.24 -11.87 -5.98
CA GLY A 291 0.25 -12.41 -7.25
C GLY A 291 -0.27 -13.83 -7.51
N ASN A 292 0.10 -14.35 -8.68
CA ASN A 292 -0.13 -15.75 -9.06
C ASN A 292 1.10 -16.61 -8.68
N ALA A 293 1.01 -17.92 -8.91
CA ALA A 293 2.12 -18.83 -8.71
C ALA A 293 3.31 -18.57 -9.67
N GLU A 294 3.06 -18.02 -10.85
CA GLU A 294 4.06 -17.68 -11.86
C GLU A 294 3.85 -16.25 -12.38
N ASN A 295 4.95 -15.58 -12.73
CA ASN A 295 4.95 -14.29 -13.39
C ASN A 295 4.88 -14.47 -14.91
N THR A 296 3.67 -14.35 -15.46
CA THR A 296 3.37 -14.62 -16.88
C THR A 296 3.17 -13.35 -17.70
N VAL A 297 3.57 -13.41 -18.97
CA VAL A 297 3.04 -12.53 -20.03
C VAL A 297 1.94 -13.26 -20.79
N LYS A 298 1.10 -12.54 -21.56
CA LYS A 298 0.14 -13.20 -22.47
C LYS A 298 0.87 -14.16 -23.39
N ASN A 299 0.43 -15.41 -23.42
CA ASN A 299 1.07 -16.48 -24.18
C ASN A 299 0.03 -17.46 -24.75
N ILE A 300 0.44 -18.28 -25.72
CA ILE A 300 -0.34 -19.37 -26.31
C ILE A 300 0.53 -20.63 -26.24
N ALA A 301 -0.05 -21.73 -25.80
CA ALA A 301 0.66 -23.00 -25.66
C ALA A 301 0.88 -23.67 -27.03
N TYR A 302 2.13 -24.01 -27.31
CA TYR A 302 2.57 -24.87 -28.42
C TYR A 302 3.49 -25.96 -27.85
N ASN A 303 3.56 -27.10 -28.51
CA ASN A 303 4.58 -28.10 -28.21
C ASN A 303 5.90 -27.69 -28.88
N TYR A 304 6.98 -27.64 -28.12
CA TYR A 304 8.31 -27.53 -28.72
C TYR A 304 8.73 -28.89 -29.28
N ILE A 305 9.01 -28.94 -30.57
CA ILE A 305 9.53 -30.11 -31.26
C ILE A 305 10.91 -29.82 -31.87
N VAL A 306 11.66 -30.87 -32.16
CA VAL A 306 12.97 -30.76 -32.81
C VAL A 306 13.16 -31.85 -33.85
N ARG A 307 13.80 -31.51 -34.97
CA ARG A 307 14.16 -32.47 -36.02
C ARG A 307 15.26 -33.41 -35.55
N LEU A 308 15.08 -34.70 -35.76
CA LEU A 308 16.07 -35.75 -35.51
C LEU A 308 16.76 -36.13 -36.83
N ALA A 309 18.09 -36.03 -36.87
CA ALA A 309 18.89 -36.34 -38.06
C ALA A 309 20.36 -36.61 -37.73
#